data_AF-A0A117T0N4-F1
#
_entry.id   AF-A0A117T0N4-F1
#
_cell.length_a   1.000
_cell.length_b   1.000
_cell.length_c   1.000
_cell.angle_alpha   90.00
_cell.angle_beta   90.00
_cell.angle_gamma   90.00
#
_symmetry.space_group_name_H-M   'P 1'
#
loop_
_entity.id
_entity.type
_entity.pdbx_description
1 polymer ?
#
loop_
_entity_poly.entity_id
_entity_poly.type
_entity_poly.pdbx_seq_one_letter_code
_entity_poly.pdbx_strand_id
1 'polypeptide(L)'
;MLKLISYDFRRSRDRILAVLVIMILFQIGVWLSSGTTIEETVSIHLIVYFVVGTIFLFFAAFSYNSNLKSYSRRLIPVNAIYTVLSPLLLYWLLLVSLLLIGLIHLGLYVLLYSVDFMPANFWPVAAYSALQCTWSAGLILLMVMFACTVACSIPLKGKVWITLAVVAVLENGVAYLEKLLFNNYFVGLDNAFRFEVIKASELPSGIELVYTGSDLIGVLAFEAGVAVLLVYAMILMIRKRTEI
;
A
#
# COMPACT_ATOMS: atom_id res chain seq x y z
N MET A 1 16.17 12.59 9.79
CA MET A 1 15.20 11.93 8.88
C MET A 1 14.11 12.86 8.35
N LEU A 2 13.36 13.58 9.21
CA LEU A 2 12.28 14.46 8.76
C LEU A 2 12.71 15.49 7.69
N LYS A 3 13.93 16.04 7.77
CA LYS A 3 14.49 16.93 6.73
C LYS A 3 14.66 16.24 5.36
N LEU A 4 15.05 14.95 5.34
CA LEU A 4 15.20 14.16 4.12
C LEU A 4 13.82 13.85 3.51
N ILE A 5 12.86 13.46 4.34
CA ILE A 5 11.47 13.23 3.93
C ILE A 5 10.87 14.51 3.35
N SER A 6 11.07 15.66 4.02
CA SER A 6 10.61 16.96 3.53
C SER A 6 11.24 17.34 2.19
N TYR A 7 12.52 17.03 2.00
CA TYR A 7 13.21 17.24 0.73
C TYR A 7 12.65 16.34 -0.38
N ASP A 8 12.48 15.04 -0.10
CA ASP A 8 11.89 14.08 -1.04
C ASP A 8 10.46 14.51 -1.42
N PHE A 9 9.66 14.90 -0.44
CA PHE A 9 8.32 15.44 -0.65
C PHE A 9 8.35 16.69 -1.51
N ARG A 10 9.23 17.67 -1.24
CA ARG A 10 9.32 18.91 -2.02
C ARG A 10 9.63 18.64 -3.50
N ARG A 11 10.41 17.60 -3.78
CA ARG A 11 10.76 17.19 -5.16
C ARG A 11 9.61 16.50 -5.89
N SER A 12 8.78 15.73 -5.20
CA SER A 12 7.62 15.05 -5.78
C SER A 12 6.29 15.77 -5.56
N ARG A 13 6.32 16.93 -4.88
CA ARG A 13 5.15 17.68 -4.40
C ARG A 13 4.13 17.91 -5.48
N ASP A 14 4.55 18.45 -6.63
CA ASP A 14 3.61 18.86 -7.65
C ASP A 14 2.87 17.64 -8.26
N ARG A 15 3.54 16.49 -8.36
CA ARG A 15 2.91 15.22 -8.79
C ARG A 15 1.95 14.66 -7.74
N ILE A 16 2.34 14.68 -6.46
CA ILE A 16 1.49 14.22 -5.36
C ILE A 16 0.24 15.10 -5.27
N LEU A 17 0.42 16.43 -5.26
CA LEU A 17 -0.68 17.39 -5.21
C LEU A 17 -1.58 17.27 -6.43
N ALA A 18 -1.04 17.09 -7.63
CA ALA A 18 -1.85 16.89 -8.83
C ALA A 18 -2.78 15.68 -8.69
N VAL A 19 -2.26 14.52 -8.25
CA VAL A 19 -3.09 13.32 -8.05
C VAL A 19 -4.15 13.55 -6.98
N LEU A 20 -3.82 14.22 -5.87
CA LEU A 20 -4.78 14.53 -4.81
C LEU A 20 -5.87 15.51 -5.27
N VAL A 21 -5.51 16.53 -6.05
CA VAL A 21 -6.49 17.49 -6.61
C VAL A 21 -7.41 16.79 -7.61
N ILE A 22 -6.85 15.96 -8.50
CA ILE A 22 -7.65 15.16 -9.45
C ILE A 22 -8.60 14.24 -8.69
N MET A 23 -8.13 13.56 -7.63
CA MET A 23 -8.96 12.74 -6.77
C MET A 23 -10.11 13.55 -6.17
N ILE A 24 -9.84 14.70 -5.55
CA ILE A 24 -10.88 15.54 -4.93
C ILE A 24 -11.91 16.00 -5.97
N LEU A 25 -11.47 16.49 -7.13
CA LEU A 25 -12.36 16.93 -8.20
C LEU A 25 -13.23 15.77 -8.71
N PHE A 26 -12.66 14.58 -8.87
CA PHE A 26 -13.41 13.40 -9.28
C PHE A 26 -14.45 13.00 -8.22
N GLN A 27 -14.06 13.00 -6.93
CA GLN A 27 -14.96 12.67 -5.82
C GLN A 27 -16.14 13.67 -5.76
N ILE A 28 -15.88 14.98 -5.93
CA ILE A 28 -16.95 15.99 -6.02
C ILE A 28 -17.83 15.77 -7.25
N GLY A 29 -17.22 15.45 -8.41
CA GLY A 29 -17.97 15.17 -9.64
C GLY A 29 -18.92 13.98 -9.49
N VAL A 30 -18.46 12.88 -8.87
CA VAL A 30 -19.30 11.71 -8.56
C VAL A 30 -20.42 12.09 -7.61
N TRP A 31 -20.12 12.87 -6.56
CA TRP A 31 -21.14 13.33 -5.60
C TRP A 31 -22.24 14.14 -6.29
N LEU A 32 -21.87 15.13 -7.11
CA LEU A 32 -22.83 15.99 -7.82
C LEU A 32 -23.60 15.27 -8.93
N SER A 33 -22.99 14.25 -9.55
CA SER A 33 -23.62 13.47 -10.63
C SER A 33 -24.48 12.32 -10.12
N SER A 34 -24.53 12.08 -8.81
CA SER A 34 -25.21 10.91 -8.24
C SER A 34 -26.73 11.00 -8.39
N GLY A 35 -27.24 10.46 -9.51
CA GLY A 35 -28.63 10.02 -9.65
C GLY A 35 -28.81 8.52 -9.31
N THR A 36 -27.73 7.87 -8.89
CA THR A 36 -27.57 6.46 -8.57
C THR A 36 -27.89 6.16 -7.10
N THR A 37 -27.99 4.88 -6.73
CA THR A 37 -28.16 4.48 -5.33
C THR A 37 -26.94 4.87 -4.49
N ILE A 38 -27.13 5.04 -3.18
CA ILE A 38 -26.06 5.41 -2.23
C ILE A 38 -24.93 4.35 -2.26
N GLU A 39 -25.30 3.07 -2.35
CA GLU A 39 -24.37 1.93 -2.41
C GLU A 39 -23.42 1.98 -3.61
N GLU A 40 -23.95 2.28 -4.80
CA GLU A 40 -23.14 2.42 -6.02
C GLU A 40 -22.17 3.61 -5.90
N THR A 41 -22.66 4.72 -5.35
CA THR A 41 -21.88 5.95 -5.16
C THR A 41 -20.70 5.71 -4.20
N VAL A 42 -20.95 5.08 -3.04
CA VAL A 42 -19.90 4.71 -2.07
C VAL A 42 -18.87 3.76 -2.67
N SER A 43 -19.33 2.77 -3.46
CA SER A 43 -18.45 1.81 -4.13
C SER A 43 -17.50 2.49 -5.12
N ILE A 44 -18.01 3.43 -5.93
CA ILE A 44 -17.20 4.21 -6.87
C ILE A 44 -16.15 5.03 -6.11
N HIS A 45 -16.51 5.68 -5.01
CA HIS A 45 -15.56 6.45 -4.21
C HIS A 45 -14.45 5.58 -3.62
N LEU A 46 -14.77 4.36 -3.16
CA LEU A 46 -13.80 3.40 -2.63
C LEU A 46 -12.80 2.96 -3.71
N ILE A 47 -13.29 2.68 -4.93
CA ILE A 47 -12.43 2.35 -6.08
C ILE A 47 -11.44 3.49 -6.38
N VAL A 48 -11.89 4.74 -6.31
CA VAL A 48 -11.01 5.90 -6.54
C VAL A 48 -9.87 5.95 -5.53
N TYR A 49 -10.14 5.71 -4.24
CA TYR A 49 -9.08 5.64 -3.22
C TYR A 49 -8.10 4.51 -3.52
N PHE A 50 -8.59 3.35 -3.93
CA PHE A 50 -7.74 2.21 -4.30
C PHE A 50 -6.81 2.53 -5.49
N VAL A 51 -7.35 3.19 -6.52
CA VAL A 51 -6.58 3.62 -7.70
C VAL A 51 -5.51 4.64 -7.31
N VAL A 52 -5.84 5.62 -6.48
CA VAL A 52 -4.88 6.64 -5.99
C VAL A 52 -3.78 5.99 -5.16
N GLY A 53 -4.12 5.03 -4.28
CA GLY A 53 -3.14 4.27 -3.52
C GLY A 53 -2.16 3.52 -4.41
N THR A 54 -2.67 2.89 -5.47
CA THR A 54 -1.86 2.21 -6.49
C THR A 54 -0.92 3.19 -7.22
N ILE A 55 -1.40 4.37 -7.59
CA ILE A 55 -0.58 5.43 -8.22
C ILE A 55 0.57 5.85 -7.28
N PHE A 56 0.31 5.97 -5.97
CA PHE A 56 1.36 6.28 -5.00
C PHE A 56 2.43 5.18 -4.90
N LEU A 57 2.07 3.90 -5.00
CA LEU A 57 3.04 2.81 -5.08
C LEU A 57 3.95 2.95 -6.31
N PHE A 58 3.38 3.27 -7.47
CA PHE A 58 4.18 3.52 -8.67
C PHE A 58 5.10 4.74 -8.51
N PHE A 59 4.59 5.84 -7.96
CA PHE A 59 5.41 7.02 -7.70
C PHE A 59 6.57 6.72 -6.76
N ALA A 60 6.34 5.87 -5.75
CA ALA A 60 7.38 5.42 -4.84
C ALA A 60 8.49 4.67 -5.56
N ALA A 61 8.12 3.71 -6.41
CA ALA A 61 9.06 2.93 -7.21
C ALA A 61 9.92 3.82 -8.13
N PHE A 62 9.29 4.72 -8.88
CA PHE A 62 10.00 5.63 -9.78
C PHE A 62 10.90 6.61 -9.02
N SER A 63 10.38 7.21 -7.95
CA SER A 63 11.14 8.15 -7.11
C SER A 63 12.36 7.48 -6.48
N TYR A 64 12.18 6.28 -5.95
CA TYR A 64 13.26 5.49 -5.36
C TYR A 64 14.33 5.11 -6.38
N ASN A 65 13.94 4.60 -7.55
CA ASN A 65 14.87 4.25 -8.63
C ASN A 65 15.65 5.49 -9.13
N SER A 66 14.98 6.63 -9.30
CA SER A 66 15.64 7.89 -9.64
C SER A 66 16.63 8.35 -8.56
N ASN A 67 16.28 8.16 -7.28
CA ASN A 67 17.15 8.49 -6.16
C ASN A 67 18.40 7.60 -6.11
N LEU A 68 18.29 6.30 -6.42
CA LEU A 68 19.43 5.37 -6.50
C LEU A 68 20.38 5.67 -7.67
N LYS A 69 19.89 6.29 -8.75
CA LYS A 69 20.70 6.66 -9.92
C LYS A 69 21.35 8.03 -9.81
N SER A 70 20.75 8.94 -9.03
CA SER A 70 21.21 10.33 -8.93
C SER A 70 22.62 10.44 -8.33
N TYR A 71 23.53 11.05 -9.10
CA TYR A 71 24.92 11.25 -8.71
C TYR A 71 25.06 12.25 -7.55
N SER A 72 24.22 13.30 -7.52
CA SER A 72 24.24 14.33 -6.47
C SER A 72 23.94 13.78 -5.09
N ARG A 73 23.16 12.69 -4.97
CA ARG A 73 22.90 12.01 -3.70
C ARG A 73 24.04 11.09 -3.23
N ARG A 74 24.91 10.63 -4.13
CA ARG A 74 26.08 9.82 -3.75
C ARG A 74 27.18 10.66 -3.09
N LEU A 75 27.23 11.95 -3.41
CA LEU A 75 28.21 12.89 -2.86
C LEU A 75 27.83 13.40 -1.46
N ILE A 76 26.59 13.17 -1.02
CA ILE A 76 26.15 13.55 0.32
C ILE A 76 26.43 12.35 1.23
N PRO A 77 27.22 12.50 2.31
CA PRO A 77 27.50 11.43 3.26
C PRO A 77 26.24 11.13 4.09
N VAL A 78 25.31 10.38 3.50
CA VAL A 78 24.08 9.93 4.14
C VAL A 78 24.21 8.45 4.42
N ASN A 79 23.96 8.02 5.67
CA ASN A 79 23.92 6.60 6.01
C ASN A 79 22.95 5.85 5.08
N ALA A 80 23.38 4.69 4.58
CA ALA A 80 22.60 3.83 3.68
C ALA A 80 21.22 3.44 4.23
N ILE A 81 21.02 3.49 5.55
CA ILE A 81 19.70 3.27 6.17
C ILE A 81 18.71 4.37 5.75
N TYR A 82 19.15 5.63 5.74
CA TYR A 82 18.27 6.76 5.44
C TYR A 82 17.94 6.87 3.95
N THR A 83 18.75 6.29 3.07
CA THR A 83 18.46 6.26 1.62
C THR A 83 17.30 5.31 1.29
N VAL A 84 17.12 4.25 2.09
CA VAL A 84 15.98 3.32 2.01
C VAL A 84 14.79 3.85 2.81
N LEU A 85 15.00 4.22 4.07
CA LEU A 85 13.92 4.51 5.00
C LEU A 85 13.19 5.84 4.71
N SER A 86 13.88 6.85 4.16
CA SER A 86 13.26 8.14 3.80
C SER A 86 12.13 8.00 2.77
N PRO A 87 12.36 7.42 1.58
CA PRO A 87 11.31 7.21 0.60
C PRO A 87 10.26 6.21 1.11
N LEU A 88 10.64 5.15 1.82
CA LEU A 88 9.68 4.19 2.39
C LEU A 88 8.66 4.91 3.30
N LEU A 89 9.15 5.68 4.29
CA LEU A 89 8.30 6.40 5.23
C LEU A 89 7.45 7.47 4.54
N LEU A 90 7.99 8.19 3.55
CA LEU A 90 7.22 9.20 2.82
C LEU A 90 5.98 8.59 2.15
N TYR A 91 6.16 7.52 1.37
CA TYR A 91 5.06 6.92 0.64
C TYR A 91 4.12 6.12 1.55
N TRP A 92 4.65 5.53 2.63
CA TRP A 92 3.79 4.91 3.63
C TRP A 92 2.91 5.94 4.35
N LEU A 93 3.47 7.11 4.72
CA LEU A 93 2.68 8.22 5.27
C LEU A 93 1.63 8.73 4.29
N LEU A 94 1.91 8.76 2.99
CA LEU A 94 0.91 9.12 1.97
C LEU A 94 -0.23 8.09 1.89
N LEU A 95 0.08 6.79 1.97
CA LEU A 95 -0.94 5.73 2.02
C LEU A 95 -1.80 5.83 3.29
N VAL A 96 -1.18 6.04 4.45
CA VAL A 96 -1.91 6.26 5.72
C VAL A 96 -2.76 7.52 5.66
N SER A 97 -2.24 8.61 5.07
CA SER A 97 -3.02 9.84 4.88
C SER A 97 -4.21 9.63 3.97
N LEU A 98 -4.05 8.84 2.90
CA LEU A 98 -5.14 8.48 1.99
C LEU A 98 -6.23 7.67 2.70
N LEU A 99 -5.82 6.69 3.54
CA LEU A 99 -6.73 5.92 4.40
C LEU A 99 -7.52 6.84 5.33
N LEU A 100 -6.85 7.78 6.02
CA LEU A 100 -7.50 8.74 6.91
C LEU A 100 -8.52 9.62 6.17
N ILE A 101 -8.19 10.10 4.97
CA ILE A 101 -9.13 10.86 4.14
C ILE A 101 -10.34 9.99 3.78
N GLY A 102 -10.13 8.73 3.40
CA GLY A 102 -11.21 7.78 3.12
C GLY A 102 -12.11 7.53 4.32
N LEU A 103 -11.53 7.37 5.53
CA LEU A 103 -12.29 7.20 6.78
C LEU A 103 -13.11 8.45 7.14
N ILE A 104 -12.55 9.65 6.96
CA ILE A 104 -13.29 10.90 7.14
C ILE A 104 -14.45 10.97 6.15
N HIS A 105 -14.20 10.63 4.89
CA HIS A 105 -15.25 10.63 3.86
C HIS A 105 -16.36 9.62 4.16
N LEU A 106 -16.01 8.42 4.62
CA LEU A 106 -16.98 7.43 5.11
C LEU A 106 -17.77 7.95 6.32
N GLY A 107 -17.11 8.63 7.25
CA GLY A 107 -17.76 9.27 8.39
C GLY A 107 -18.80 10.32 7.98
N LEU A 108 -18.53 11.08 6.90
CA LEU A 108 -19.50 12.00 6.32
C LEU A 108 -20.72 11.27 5.74
N TYR A 109 -20.50 10.13 5.08
CA TYR A 109 -21.60 9.29 4.58
C TYR A 109 -22.51 8.79 5.71
N VAL A 110 -21.93 8.30 6.81
CA VAL A 110 -22.66 7.84 7.99
C VAL A 110 -23.44 8.96 8.68
N LEU A 111 -22.93 10.20 8.61
CA LEU A 111 -23.60 11.37 9.19
C LEU A 111 -24.76 11.89 8.33
N LEU A 112 -24.59 11.84 7.00
CA LEU A 112 -25.52 12.44 6.04
C LEU A 112 -26.61 11.44 5.56
N TYR A 113 -26.34 10.15 5.62
CA TYR A 113 -27.24 9.07 5.18
C TYR A 113 -27.47 8.05 6.30
N SER A 114 -28.56 7.29 6.24
CA SER A 114 -28.81 6.22 7.20
C SER A 114 -27.80 5.08 7.03
N VAL A 115 -27.50 4.37 8.12
CA VAL A 115 -26.50 3.29 8.17
C VAL A 115 -27.07 1.97 7.63
N ASP A 116 -28.30 1.97 7.12
CA ASP A 116 -29.06 0.77 6.76
C ASP A 116 -28.42 -0.02 5.62
N PHE A 117 -27.55 0.61 4.82
CA PHE A 117 -26.78 -0.04 3.76
C PHE A 117 -25.54 -0.81 4.27
N MET A 118 -25.17 -0.68 5.55
CA MET A 118 -23.98 -1.32 6.11
C MET A 118 -24.30 -2.68 6.76
N PRO A 119 -23.43 -3.69 6.58
CA PRO A 119 -23.52 -4.95 7.31
C PRO A 119 -23.43 -4.75 8.83
N ALA A 120 -24.08 -5.62 9.61
CA ALA A 120 -24.14 -5.49 11.08
C ALA A 120 -22.75 -5.47 11.75
N ASN A 121 -21.79 -6.19 11.17
CA ASN A 121 -20.41 -6.28 11.65
C ASN A 121 -19.42 -5.48 10.78
N PHE A 122 -19.90 -4.40 10.13
CA PHE A 122 -19.08 -3.58 9.24
C PHE A 122 -17.81 -3.03 9.91
N TRP A 123 -17.90 -2.45 11.11
CA TRP A 123 -16.77 -1.80 11.78
C TRP A 123 -15.57 -2.71 12.06
N PRO A 124 -15.73 -3.88 12.71
CA PRO A 124 -14.60 -4.78 12.92
C PRO A 124 -14.01 -5.27 11.59
N VAL A 125 -14.86 -5.64 10.64
CA VAL A 125 -14.40 -6.14 9.32
C VAL A 125 -13.65 -5.06 8.54
N ALA A 126 -14.16 -3.82 8.52
CA ALA A 126 -13.51 -2.69 7.88
C ALA A 126 -12.17 -2.34 8.54
N ALA A 127 -12.06 -2.44 9.87
CA ALA A 127 -10.82 -2.20 10.59
C ALA A 127 -9.74 -3.24 10.23
N TYR A 128 -10.11 -4.53 10.20
CA TYR A 128 -9.21 -5.61 9.78
C TYR A 128 -8.78 -5.46 8.32
N SER A 129 -9.73 -5.20 7.42
CA SER A 129 -9.47 -4.98 6.00
C SER A 129 -8.56 -3.77 5.76
N ALA A 130 -8.80 -2.65 6.45
CA ALA A 130 -7.99 -1.45 6.36
C ALA A 130 -6.54 -1.68 6.84
N LEU A 131 -6.38 -2.35 7.99
CA LEU A 131 -5.06 -2.72 8.52
C LEU A 131 -4.31 -3.59 7.53
N GLN A 132 -4.95 -4.65 7.04
CA GLN A 132 -4.36 -5.59 6.11
C GLN A 132 -4.00 -4.94 4.77
N CYS A 133 -4.92 -4.17 4.17
CA CYS A 133 -4.67 -3.46 2.91
C CYS A 133 -3.49 -2.48 3.04
N THR A 134 -3.43 -1.73 4.14
CA THR A 134 -2.33 -0.79 4.41
C THR A 134 -1.00 -1.52 4.61
N TRP A 135 -1.02 -2.64 5.33
CA TRP A 135 0.15 -3.47 5.58
C TRP A 135 0.68 -4.12 4.30
N SER A 136 -0.19 -4.78 3.54
CA SER A 136 0.15 -5.40 2.26
C SER A 136 0.66 -4.37 1.24
N ALA A 137 0.04 -3.19 1.16
CA ALA A 137 0.55 -2.11 0.32
C ALA A 137 1.97 -1.68 0.73
N GLY A 138 2.25 -1.61 2.05
CA GLY A 138 3.57 -1.34 2.58
C GLY A 138 4.60 -2.43 2.24
N LEU A 139 4.21 -3.70 2.32
CA LEU A 139 5.07 -4.83 1.95
C LEU A 139 5.37 -4.85 0.46
N ILE A 140 4.37 -4.65 -0.40
CA ILE A 140 4.52 -4.53 -1.86
C ILE A 140 5.48 -3.38 -2.19
N LEU A 141 5.29 -2.22 -1.57
CA LEU A 141 6.20 -1.07 -1.72
C LEU A 141 7.65 -1.49 -1.42
N LEU A 142 7.86 -2.21 -0.32
CA LEU A 142 9.17 -2.66 0.13
C LEU A 142 9.79 -3.68 -0.83
N MET A 143 9.01 -4.64 -1.34
CA MET A 143 9.44 -5.60 -2.36
C MET A 143 9.85 -4.89 -3.66
N VAL A 144 9.07 -3.90 -4.12
CA VAL A 144 9.38 -3.12 -5.33
C VAL A 144 10.65 -2.29 -5.14
N MET A 145 10.83 -1.68 -3.96
CA MET A 145 12.07 -0.97 -3.62
C MET A 145 13.26 -1.93 -3.60
N PHE A 146 13.13 -3.09 -2.97
CA PHE A 146 14.18 -4.11 -2.97
C PHE A 146 14.54 -4.55 -4.38
N ALA A 147 13.57 -4.83 -5.24
CA ALA A 147 13.79 -5.21 -6.62
C ALA A 147 14.52 -4.12 -7.42
N CYS A 148 14.19 -2.85 -7.17
CA CYS A 148 14.92 -1.72 -7.76
C CYS A 148 16.38 -1.67 -7.29
N THR A 149 16.66 -1.98 -6.02
CA THR A 149 18.02 -2.05 -5.46
C THR A 149 18.82 -3.19 -6.08
N VAL A 150 18.21 -4.37 -6.24
CA VAL A 150 18.84 -5.51 -6.93
C VAL A 150 19.18 -5.16 -8.38
N ALA A 151 18.21 -4.64 -9.13
CA ALA A 151 18.42 -4.25 -10.54
C ALA A 151 19.47 -3.12 -10.71
N CYS A 152 19.65 -2.28 -9.70
CA CYS A 152 20.69 -1.25 -9.70
C CYS A 152 22.08 -1.76 -9.33
N SER A 153 22.17 -2.85 -8.56
CA SER A 153 23.41 -3.47 -8.09
C SER A 153 24.04 -4.39 -9.15
N ILE A 154 23.24 -4.92 -10.08
CA ILE A 154 23.72 -5.82 -11.13
C ILE A 154 24.15 -5.01 -12.38
N PRO A 155 25.33 -5.26 -12.96
CA PRO A 155 25.82 -4.55 -14.16
C PRO A 155 25.22 -5.07 -15.48
N LEU A 156 23.97 -5.53 -15.47
CA LEU A 156 23.29 -6.06 -16.66
C LEU A 156 22.43 -4.99 -17.36
N LYS A 157 22.32 -5.11 -18.69
CA LYS A 157 21.34 -4.36 -19.50
C LYS A 157 19.93 -4.94 -19.26
N GLY A 158 18.89 -4.13 -19.44
CA GLY A 158 17.51 -4.59 -19.22
C GLY A 158 17.02 -4.53 -17.78
N LYS A 159 17.43 -3.50 -17.01
CA LYS A 159 17.09 -3.35 -15.58
C LYS A 159 15.60 -3.43 -15.25
N VAL A 160 14.71 -3.04 -16.17
CA VAL A 160 13.26 -3.12 -15.98
C VAL A 160 12.79 -4.57 -15.87
N TRP A 161 13.29 -5.46 -16.73
CA TRP A 161 12.97 -6.89 -16.70
C TRP A 161 13.50 -7.57 -15.44
N ILE A 162 14.67 -7.15 -14.97
CA ILE A 162 15.24 -7.64 -13.70
C ILE A 162 14.35 -7.22 -12.54
N THR A 163 13.93 -5.95 -12.47
CA THR A 163 13.01 -5.50 -11.43
C THR A 163 11.72 -6.32 -11.44
N LEU A 164 11.11 -6.51 -12.62
CA LEU A 164 9.86 -7.26 -12.74
C LEU A 164 10.02 -8.72 -12.32
N ALA A 165 11.09 -9.39 -12.76
CA ALA A 165 11.37 -10.77 -12.40
C ALA A 165 11.60 -10.93 -10.89
N VAL A 166 12.34 -10.00 -10.26
CA VAL A 166 12.60 -10.06 -8.82
C VAL A 166 11.32 -9.81 -8.01
N VAL A 167 10.48 -8.84 -8.41
CA VAL A 167 9.16 -8.64 -7.76
C VAL A 167 8.32 -9.89 -7.88
N ALA A 168 8.21 -10.48 -9.08
CA ALA A 168 7.43 -11.69 -9.30
C ALA A 168 7.93 -12.87 -8.44
N VAL A 169 9.25 -13.08 -8.36
CA VAL A 169 9.83 -14.14 -7.53
C VAL A 169 9.57 -13.88 -6.04
N LEU A 170 9.66 -12.64 -5.58
CA LEU A 170 9.40 -12.29 -4.18
C LEU A 170 7.93 -12.47 -3.80
N GLU A 171 7.01 -11.96 -4.61
CA GLU A 171 5.57 -12.10 -4.39
C GLU A 171 5.18 -13.59 -4.32
N ASN A 172 5.56 -14.37 -5.33
CA ASN A 172 5.24 -15.79 -5.37
C ASN A 172 5.97 -16.58 -4.28
N GLY A 173 7.22 -16.21 -3.96
CA GLY A 173 8.03 -16.86 -2.94
C GLY A 173 7.47 -16.63 -1.54
N VAL A 174 7.09 -15.40 -1.20
CA VAL A 174 6.46 -15.07 0.08
C VAL A 174 5.10 -15.74 0.18
N ALA A 175 4.25 -15.65 -0.84
CA ALA A 175 2.95 -16.31 -0.85
C ALA A 175 3.07 -17.84 -0.72
N TYR A 176 4.10 -18.45 -1.32
CA TYR A 176 4.37 -19.88 -1.17
C TYR A 176 4.78 -20.25 0.26
N LEU A 177 5.66 -19.46 0.88
CA LEU A 177 6.08 -19.69 2.27
C LEU A 177 4.92 -19.51 3.25
N GLU A 178 4.07 -18.51 3.04
CA GLU A 178 2.88 -18.28 3.87
C GLU A 178 1.89 -19.42 3.75
N LYS A 179 1.67 -19.92 2.53
CA LYS A 179 0.86 -21.12 2.31
C LYS A 179 1.42 -22.33 3.05
N LEU A 180 2.74 -22.52 3.01
CA LEU A 180 3.39 -23.65 3.68
C LEU A 180 3.28 -23.58 5.20
N LEU A 181 3.41 -22.38 5.78
CA LEU A 181 3.47 -22.17 7.23
C LEU A 181 2.08 -22.04 7.88
N PHE A 182 1.15 -21.39 7.20
CA PHE A 182 -0.17 -21.03 7.76
C PHE A 182 -1.33 -21.74 7.06
N ASN A 183 -1.05 -22.61 6.07
CA ASN A 183 -2.04 -23.30 5.23
C ASN A 183 -3.06 -22.34 4.60
N ASN A 184 -2.66 -21.09 4.39
CA ASN A 184 -3.52 -20.03 3.87
C ASN A 184 -2.83 -19.36 2.69
N TYR A 185 -3.54 -19.19 1.58
CA TYR A 185 -3.04 -18.34 0.49
C TYR A 185 -3.23 -16.90 0.94
N PHE A 186 -2.20 -16.34 1.55
CA PHE A 186 -2.14 -14.92 1.76
C PHE A 186 -1.63 -14.28 0.46
N VAL A 187 -2.57 -13.92 -0.41
CA VAL A 187 -2.34 -12.85 -1.36
C VAL A 187 -2.86 -11.62 -0.64
N GLY A 188 -1.98 -10.81 -0.06
CA GLY A 188 -2.34 -9.87 1.01
C GLY A 188 -3.51 -8.91 0.70
N LEU A 189 -3.70 -8.55 -0.58
CA LEU A 189 -4.85 -7.79 -1.04
C LEU A 189 -6.12 -8.63 -1.24
N ASP A 190 -6.03 -9.88 -1.68
CA ASP A 190 -7.18 -10.76 -1.90
C ASP A 190 -7.88 -11.04 -0.57
N ASN A 191 -7.12 -11.42 0.47
CA ASN A 191 -7.68 -11.66 1.79
C ASN A 191 -8.23 -10.39 2.46
N ALA A 192 -7.78 -9.19 2.08
CA ALA A 192 -8.33 -7.94 2.60
C ALA A 192 -9.77 -7.68 2.10
N PHE A 193 -10.16 -8.30 0.98
CA PHE A 193 -11.49 -8.15 0.38
C PHE A 193 -12.28 -9.47 0.30
N ARG A 194 -11.75 -10.58 0.82
CA ARG A 194 -12.46 -11.87 0.91
C ARG A 194 -13.34 -11.88 2.15
N PHE A 195 -14.63 -11.72 1.90
CA PHE A 195 -15.67 -11.83 2.91
C PHE A 195 -16.69 -12.87 2.46
N GLU A 196 -17.14 -13.70 3.38
CA GLU A 196 -18.32 -14.55 3.15
C GLU A 196 -19.56 -13.78 3.59
N VAL A 197 -20.53 -13.64 2.68
CA VAL A 197 -21.80 -12.94 2.92
C VAL A 197 -22.81 -13.97 3.42
N ILE A 198 -23.09 -13.95 4.71
CA ILE A 198 -24.07 -14.84 5.33
C ILE A 198 -25.38 -14.08 5.53
N LYS A 199 -26.51 -14.69 5.13
CA LYS A 199 -27.83 -14.17 5.44
C LYS A 199 -28.13 -14.40 6.92
N ALA A 200 -28.12 -13.34 7.71
CA ALA A 200 -28.52 -13.42 9.11
C ALA A 200 -30.04 -13.19 9.21
N SER A 201 -30.79 -14.20 9.62
CA SER A 201 -32.27 -14.17 9.62
C SER A 201 -32.90 -13.25 10.68
N GLU A 202 -32.10 -12.59 11.52
CA GLU A 202 -32.59 -11.80 12.68
C GLU A 202 -32.02 -10.38 12.81
N LEU A 203 -31.28 -9.86 11.81
CA LEU A 203 -30.62 -8.54 11.88
C LEU A 203 -31.24 -7.50 10.92
N PRO A 204 -31.20 -6.19 11.25
CA PRO A 204 -31.83 -5.12 10.46
C PRO A 204 -31.37 -5.03 8.99
N SER A 205 -30.11 -5.37 8.70
CA SER A 205 -29.56 -5.40 7.33
C SER A 205 -29.61 -6.78 6.68
N GLY A 206 -29.99 -7.83 7.42
CA GLY A 206 -30.07 -9.21 6.95
C GLY A 206 -28.74 -9.84 6.49
N ILE A 207 -27.60 -9.15 6.65
CA ILE A 207 -26.30 -9.53 6.11
C ILE A 207 -25.20 -9.43 7.17
N GLU A 208 -24.41 -10.50 7.29
CA GLU A 208 -23.20 -10.58 8.12
C GLU A 208 -21.99 -10.94 7.25
N LEU A 209 -20.84 -10.29 7.50
CA LEU A 209 -19.58 -10.55 6.80
C LEU A 209 -18.63 -11.39 7.67
N VAL A 210 -18.37 -12.64 7.31
CA VAL A 210 -17.38 -13.44 8.03
C VAL A 210 -16.01 -13.26 7.39
N TYR A 211 -15.04 -12.84 8.20
CA TYR A 211 -13.64 -12.74 7.79
C TYR A 211 -13.00 -14.13 7.81
N THR A 212 -12.57 -14.61 6.65
CA THR A 212 -12.05 -15.98 6.47
C THR A 212 -10.57 -16.18 6.83
N GLY A 213 -9.90 -15.15 7.38
CA GLY A 213 -8.48 -15.25 7.72
C GLY A 213 -8.22 -15.94 9.07
N SER A 214 -7.57 -17.10 9.04
CA SER A 214 -6.99 -17.74 10.22
C SER A 214 -5.63 -17.13 10.59
N ASP A 215 -5.37 -16.98 11.90
CA ASP A 215 -4.12 -16.52 12.53
C ASP A 215 -3.44 -15.27 11.92
N LEU A 216 -4.16 -14.15 11.94
CA LEU A 216 -3.70 -12.84 11.46
C LEU A 216 -2.38 -12.39 12.14
N ILE A 217 -2.18 -12.72 13.42
CA ILE A 217 -0.99 -12.29 14.16
C ILE A 217 0.25 -13.07 13.71
N GLY A 218 0.13 -14.38 13.52
CA GLY A 218 1.22 -15.22 13.02
C GLY A 218 1.71 -14.78 11.64
N VAL A 219 0.76 -14.49 10.74
CA VAL A 219 1.06 -14.01 9.37
C VAL A 219 1.73 -12.64 9.39
N LEU A 220 1.18 -11.66 10.12
CA LEU A 220 1.78 -10.33 10.23
C LEU A 220 3.20 -10.37 10.82
N ALA A 221 3.44 -11.24 11.80
CA ALA A 221 4.76 -11.41 12.40
C ALA A 221 5.77 -11.99 11.40
N PHE A 222 5.35 -12.97 10.59
CA PHE A 222 6.16 -13.53 9.51
C PHE A 222 6.52 -12.46 8.47
N GLU A 223 5.53 -11.71 7.97
CA GLU A 223 5.74 -10.63 7.01
C GLU A 223 6.63 -9.52 7.57
N ALA A 224 6.50 -9.20 8.85
CA ALA A 224 7.39 -8.24 9.52
C ALA A 224 8.84 -8.74 9.52
N GLY A 225 9.07 -10.04 9.75
CA GLY A 225 10.38 -10.68 9.61
C GLY A 225 10.94 -10.55 8.20
N VAL A 226 10.14 -10.83 7.17
CA VAL A 226 10.50 -10.66 5.76
C VAL A 226 10.84 -9.20 5.45
N ALA A 227 10.03 -8.24 5.91
CA ALA A 227 10.27 -6.81 5.72
C ALA A 227 11.61 -6.36 6.32
N VAL A 228 11.93 -6.81 7.53
CA VAL A 228 13.21 -6.53 8.20
C VAL A 228 14.38 -7.10 7.39
N LEU A 229 14.28 -8.34 6.92
CA LEU A 229 15.30 -8.99 6.09
C LEU A 229 15.53 -8.24 4.77
N LEU A 230 14.46 -7.83 4.10
CA LEU A 230 14.55 -7.06 2.84
C LEU A 230 15.20 -5.69 3.06
N VAL A 231 14.86 -4.98 4.14
CA VAL A 231 15.51 -3.70 4.48
C VAL A 231 16.99 -3.90 4.77
N TYR A 232 17.32 -4.92 5.57
CA TYR A 232 18.71 -5.27 5.87
C TYR A 232 19.52 -5.57 4.60
N ALA A 233 18.97 -6.38 3.70
CA ALA A 233 19.60 -6.72 2.42
C ALA A 233 19.77 -5.49 1.51
N MET A 234 18.79 -4.57 1.47
CA MET A 234 18.92 -3.30 0.75
C MET A 234 20.08 -2.46 1.28
N ILE A 235 20.22 -2.36 2.60
CA ILE A 235 21.31 -1.60 3.24
C ILE A 235 22.67 -2.18 2.86
N LEU A 236 22.81 -3.51 2.92
CA LEU A 236 24.07 -4.20 2.54
C LEU A 236 24.45 -3.94 1.08
N MET A 237 23.48 -4.07 0.15
CA MET A 237 23.72 -3.81 -1.27
C MET A 237 24.12 -2.36 -1.55
N ILE A 238 23.47 -1.40 -0.88
CA ILE A 238 23.78 0.02 -1.05
C ILE A 238 25.18 0.34 -0.50
N ARG A 239 25.55 -0.19 0.67
CA ARG A 239 26.89 0.03 1.26
C ARG A 239 28.00 -0.50 0.34
N LYS A 240 27.87 -1.74 -0.13
CA LYS A 240 28.84 -2.35 -1.05
C LYS A 240 29.01 -1.53 -2.33
N ARG A 241 27.96 -0.85 -2.80
CA ARG A 241 28.00 0.00 -3.98
C ARG A 241 28.65 1.35 -3.74
N THR A 242 28.58 1.90 -2.52
CA THR A 242 29.20 3.19 -2.17
C THR A 242 30.69 3.08 -1.85
N GLU A 243 31.19 1.87 -1.57
CA GLU A 243 32.61 1.58 -1.33
C GLU A 243 33.41 1.37 -2.63
N ILE A 244 32.74 1.18 -3.77
CA ILE A 244 33.32 1.04 -5.12
C ILE A 244 33.34 2.39 -5.81
#